data_AF-A0A529MCL6-F1
#
_entry.id   AF-A0A529MCL6-F1
#
_cell.length_a   1.000
_cell.length_b   1.000
_cell.length_c   1.000
_cell.angle_alpha   90.00
_cell.angle_beta   90.00
_cell.angle_gamma   90.00
#
_symmetry.space_group_name_H-M   'P 1'
#
loop_
_entity.id
_entity.type
_entity.pdbx_description
1 polymer ?
#
loop_
_entity_poly.entity_id
_entity_poly.type
_entity_poly.pdbx_seq_one_letter_code
_entity_poly.pdbx_strand_id
1 'polypeptide(L)' 'MKKKHVAVLLGGFSSERPVSLSSGKACADALETEGYQVTRVDVSRDVGSVLAELKPDVAFNALHGPFGEDGTIQGI' A
#
# COMPACT_ATOMS: atom_id res chain seq x y z
N MET A 1 -0.46 24.49 0.00
CA MET A 1 -1.36 23.38 -0.37
C MET A 1 -1.14 22.22 0.58
N LYS A 2 -2.20 21.46 0.94
CA LYS A 2 -2.05 20.24 1.74
C LYS A 2 -1.35 19.17 0.90
N LYS A 3 -0.33 18.50 1.46
CA LYS A 3 0.32 17.35 0.80
C LYS A 3 -0.71 16.23 0.65
N LYS A 4 -0.84 15.65 -0.55
CA LYS A 4 -1.69 14.47 -0.75
C LYS A 4 -1.12 13.29 0.04
N HIS A 5 -1.99 12.55 0.70
CA HIS A 5 -1.66 11.38 1.50
C HIS A 5 -1.84 10.11 0.69
N VAL A 6 -0.75 9.37 0.48
CA VAL A 6 -0.71 8.10 -0.25
C VAL A 6 -0.48 6.96 0.75
N ALA A 7 -1.39 6.00 0.80
CA ALA A 7 -1.16 4.73 1.46
C ALA A 7 -0.50 3.76 0.47
N VAL A 8 0.73 3.33 0.72
CA VAL A 8 1.40 2.31 -0.10
C VAL A 8 1.14 0.95 0.52
N LEU A 9 0.30 0.15 -0.14
CA LEU A 9 -0.03 -1.22 0.25
C LEU A 9 1.09 -2.15 -0.20
N LEU A 10 1.75 -2.82 0.73
CA LEU A 10 2.89 -3.69 0.46
C LEU A 10 2.88 -4.91 1.38
N GLY A 11 3.75 -5.88 1.11
CA GLY A 11 3.88 -7.07 1.91
C GLY A 11 2.78 -8.10 1.62
N GLY A 12 1.84 -8.29 2.56
CA GLY A 12 0.75 -9.28 2.43
C GLY A 12 1.16 -10.71 2.76
N PHE A 13 0.30 -11.66 2.36
CA PHE A 13 0.36 -13.09 2.75
C PHE A 13 0.81 -14.03 1.63
N SER A 14 1.02 -13.50 0.42
CA SER A 14 1.47 -14.26 -0.75
C SER A 14 2.91 -14.77 -0.58
N SER A 15 3.25 -15.86 -1.29
CA SER A 15 4.65 -16.30 -1.42
C SER A 15 5.56 -15.22 -2.05
N GLU A 16 4.97 -14.25 -2.76
CA GLU A 16 5.67 -13.12 -3.37
C GLU A 16 5.85 -11.92 -2.41
N ARG A 17 5.50 -12.09 -1.12
CA ARG A 17 5.67 -11.06 -0.08
C ARG A 17 7.04 -10.35 -0.13
N PRO A 18 8.20 -11.01 -0.26
CA PRO A 18 9.48 -10.30 -0.32
C PRO A 18 9.58 -9.35 -1.52
N VAL A 19 8.99 -9.71 -2.66
CA VAL A 19 8.93 -8.87 -3.87
C VAL A 19 8.02 -7.67 -3.64
N SER A 20 6.87 -7.86 -2.98
CA SER A 20 5.98 -6.76 -2.59
C SER A 20 6.63 -5.79 -1.59
N LEU A 21 7.35 -6.29 -0.58
CA LEU A 21 8.08 -5.44 0.36
C LEU A 21 9.16 -4.61 -0.36
N SER A 22 9.91 -5.22 -1.28
CA SER A 22 10.97 -4.56 -2.04
C SER A 22 10.42 -3.47 -2.97
N SER A 23 9.44 -3.82 -3.81
CA SER A 23 8.83 -2.88 -4.76
C SER A 23 8.04 -1.77 -4.05
N GLY A 24 7.24 -2.12 -3.04
CA GLY A 24 6.49 -1.15 -2.23
C GLY A 24 7.40 -0.16 -1.50
N LYS A 25 8.55 -0.61 -0.96
CA LYS A 25 9.54 0.30 -0.38
C LYS A 25 10.06 1.30 -1.41
N ALA A 26 10.46 0.84 -2.60
CA ALA A 26 10.97 1.70 -3.65
C ALA A 26 9.92 2.75 -4.10
N CYS A 27 8.66 2.34 -4.26
CA CYS A 27 7.57 3.27 -4.59
C CYS A 27 7.34 4.30 -3.48
N ALA A 28 7.34 3.88 -2.22
CA ALA A 28 7.14 4.78 -1.08
C ALA A 28 8.27 5.80 -0.95
N ASP A 29 9.53 5.36 -1.09
CA ASP A 29 10.71 6.25 -1.03
C ASP A 29 10.65 7.32 -2.15
N ALA A 30 10.22 6.93 -3.36
CA ALA A 30 10.04 7.85 -4.47
C ALA A 30 8.91 8.86 -4.22
N LEU A 31 7.76 8.41 -3.71
CA LEU A 31 6.64 9.29 -3.37
C LEU A 31 7.00 10.29 -2.26
N GLU A 32 7.76 9.87 -1.25
CA GLU A 32 8.27 10.77 -0.21
C GLU A 32 9.21 11.83 -0.79
N THR A 33 10.08 11.43 -1.73
CA THR A 33 11.00 12.34 -2.43
C THR A 33 10.25 13.39 -3.24
N GLU A 34 9.14 13.01 -3.89
CA GLU A 34 8.24 13.93 -4.60
C GLU A 34 7.35 14.78 -3.67
N GLY A 35 7.51 14.63 -2.35
CA GLY A 35 6.89 15.50 -1.36
C GLY A 35 5.48 15.09 -0.93
N TYR A 36 5.01 13.88 -1.26
CA TYR A 36 3.75 13.34 -0.75
C TYR A 36 3.85 13.00 0.74
N GLN A 37 2.71 12.99 1.44
CA GLN A 37 2.63 12.33 2.75
C GLN A 37 2.43 10.84 2.46
N VAL A 38 3.28 9.97 2.99
CA VAL A 38 3.24 8.54 2.69
C VAL A 38 3.07 7.73 3.97
N THR A 39 2.17 6.74 3.93
CA THR A 39 2.08 5.70 4.95
C THR A 39 2.27 4.36 4.27
N ARG A 40 3.28 3.61 4.71
CA ARG A 40 3.50 2.23 4.26
C ARG A 40 2.59 1.32 5.09
N VAL A 41 1.75 0.54 4.43
CA VAL A 41 0.82 -0.41 5.06
C VAL A 41 1.27 -1.81 4.68
N ASP A 42 1.86 -2.52 5.63
CA ASP A 42 2.10 -3.96 5.47
C ASP A 42 0.75 -4.67 5.61
N VAL A 43 0.22 -5.13 4.48
CA VAL A 43 -1.17 -5.53 4.37
C VAL A 43 -1.45 -6.76 5.21
N SER A 44 -2.44 -6.59 6.08
CA SER A 44 -2.94 -7.58 7.01
C SER A 44 -4.46 -7.76 6.80
N ARG A 45 -5.09 -8.70 7.52
CA ARG A 45 -6.53 -9.02 7.37
C ARG A 45 -7.43 -7.86 7.79
N ASP A 46 -6.91 -6.91 8.54
CA ASP A 46 -7.56 -5.70 9.03
C ASP A 46 -7.37 -4.48 8.13
N VAL A 47 -6.81 -4.65 6.91
CA VAL A 47 -6.48 -3.54 6.00
C VAL A 47 -7.66 -2.59 5.73
N GLY A 48 -8.89 -3.09 5.66
CA GLY A 48 -10.08 -2.24 5.51
C GLY A 48 -10.27 -1.27 6.68
N SER A 49 -10.12 -1.74 7.92
CA SER A 49 -10.18 -0.90 9.12
C SER A 49 -9.01 0.08 9.18
N VAL A 50 -7.80 -0.38 8.84
CA VAL A 50 -6.60 0.47 8.77
C VAL A 50 -6.80 1.62 7.78
N LEU A 51 -7.32 1.34 6.58
CA LEU A 51 -7.59 2.37 5.58
C LEU A 51 -8.72 3.32 5.98
N ALA A 52 -9.76 2.81 6.64
CA ALA A 52 -10.86 3.62 7.14
C ALA A 52 -10.43 4.60 8.25
N GLU A 53 -9.48 4.21 9.09
CA GLU A 53 -8.87 5.09 10.11
C GLU A 53 -7.89 6.08 9.47
N LEU A 54 -7.02 5.58 8.60
CA LEU A 54 -5.94 6.36 7.97
C LEU A 54 -6.48 7.46 7.04
N LYS A 55 -7.60 7.20 6.36
CA LYS A 55 -8.25 8.09 5.38
C LYS A 55 -7.27 8.73 4.38
N PRO A 56 -6.46 7.92 3.67
CA PRO A 56 -5.57 8.43 2.64
C PRO A 56 -6.36 9.03 1.47
N ASP A 57 -5.77 9.96 0.74
CA ASP A 57 -6.37 10.50 -0.49
C ASP A 57 -6.36 9.46 -1.63
N VAL A 58 -5.37 8.56 -1.61
CA VAL A 58 -5.23 7.46 -2.58
C VAL A 58 -4.44 6.30 -1.97
N ALA A 59 -4.74 5.07 -2.42
CA ALA A 59 -3.93 3.89 -2.13
C ALA A 59 -3.13 3.49 -3.38
N PHE A 60 -1.83 3.26 -3.22
CA PHE A 60 -0.95 2.67 -4.22
C PHE A 60 -0.80 1.19 -3.91
N ASN A 61 -1.32 0.30 -4.75
CA ASN A 61 -1.21 -1.14 -4.57
C ASN A 61 0.13 -1.65 -5.11
N ALA A 62 1.03 -2.05 -4.21
CA ALA A 62 2.30 -2.71 -4.52
C ALA A 62 2.33 -4.17 -4.00
N LEU A 63 1.16 -4.79 -3.79
CA LEU A 63 1.04 -6.21 -3.51
C LEU A 63 1.33 -7.04 -4.77
N HIS A 64 1.87 -8.25 -4.55
CA HIS A 64 2.15 -9.23 -5.62
C HIS A 64 1.50 -10.56 -5.28
N GLY A 65 0.97 -11.23 -6.29
CA GLY A 65 0.32 -12.52 -6.21
C GLY A 65 -1.13 -12.48 -5.70
N PRO A 66 -1.64 -13.62 -5.23
CA PRO A 66 -2.99 -13.74 -4.71
C PRO A 66 -3.27 -12.71 -3.61
N PHE A 67 -4.52 -12.26 -3.51
CA PHE A 67 -4.99 -11.13 -2.73
C PHE A 67 -4.61 -9.74 -3.29
N GLY A 68 -3.43 -9.59 -3.91
CA GLY A 68 -2.94 -8.31 -4.43
C GLY A 68 -3.36 -8.01 -5.86
N GLU A 69 -3.33 -9.02 -6.72
CA GLU A 69 -3.48 -8.87 -8.19
C GLU A 69 -4.72 -9.60 -8.74
N ASP A 70 -5.49 -10.29 -7.89
CA ASP A 70 -6.64 -11.11 -8.26
C ASP A 70 -8.00 -10.42 -8.06
N GLY A 71 -8.00 -9.13 -7.71
CA GLY A 71 -9.21 -8.37 -7.44
C GLY A 71 -9.62 -8.32 -5.96
N THR A 72 -8.99 -9.12 -5.09
CA THR A 72 -9.41 -9.19 -3.68
C THR A 72 -9.18 -7.86 -2.95
N ILE A 73 -7.97 -7.29 -2.99
CA ILE A 73 -7.69 -6.01 -2.33
C ILE A 73 -8.46 -4.84 -2.96
N GLN A 74 -8.78 -4.93 -4.25
CA GLN A 74 -9.55 -3.92 -4.98
C GLN A 74 -11.02 -3.89 -4.56
N GLY A 75 -11.53 -4.97 -3.97
CA GLY A 75 -12.89 -5.07 -3.44
C GLY A 75 -13.06 -4.56 -2.01
N ILE A 76 -11.99 -4.17 -1.33
CA ILE A 76 -11.98 -3.60 0.03
C ILE A 76 -12.12 -2.08 -0.03
#